data_AF-A0A934YHZ8-F1
#
_entry.id   AF-A0A934YHZ8-F1
#
_cell.length_a   1.000
_cell.length_b   1.000
_cell.length_c   1.000
_cell.angle_alpha   90.00
_cell.angle_beta   90.00
_cell.angle_gamma   90.00
#
_symmetry.space_group_name_H-M   'P 1'
#
loop_
_entity.id
_entity.type
_entity.pdbx_description
1 polymer ?
#
loop_
_entity_poly.entity_id
_entity_poly.type
_entity_poly.pdbx_seq_one_letter_code
_entity_poly.pdbx_strand_id
1 'polypeptide(L)'
;MKDDSLLKKYEEEVARLEALKATLKVEERRLRWFPLVGLAVGVAIAVAHKPIYGFLVFSLGIVMAGTGLYLTRVHTMERDYNLVRAKEELARLRAQATKPEEPDAPA
;
A
#
# COMPACT_ATOMS: atom_id res chain seq x y z
N MET A 1 -0.78 -27.83 -18.74
CA MET A 1 0.05 -26.67 -19.19
C MET A 1 -0.57 -25.30 -18.89
N LYS A 2 -1.89 -25.13 -18.74
CA LYS A 2 -2.49 -23.82 -18.35
C LYS A 2 -2.32 -23.48 -16.86
N ASP A 3 -2.18 -24.47 -15.99
CA ASP A 3 -2.06 -24.22 -14.53
C ASP A 3 -0.69 -23.69 -14.11
N ASP A 4 0.40 -24.12 -14.76
CA ASP A 4 1.76 -23.62 -14.48
C ASP A 4 1.94 -22.14 -14.82
N SER A 5 1.28 -21.65 -15.88
CA SER A 5 1.36 -20.23 -16.26
C SER A 5 0.55 -19.34 -15.33
N LEU A 6 -0.57 -19.85 -14.80
CA LEU A 6 -1.36 -19.17 -13.77
C LEU A 6 -0.62 -19.13 -12.44
N LEU A 7 0.01 -20.24 -12.03
CA LEU A 7 0.84 -20.30 -10.82
C LEU A 7 1.99 -19.29 -10.86
N LYS A 8 2.76 -19.27 -11.96
CA LYS A 8 3.84 -18.27 -12.13
C LYS A 8 3.34 -16.83 -12.07
N LYS A 9 2.19 -16.53 -12.70
CA LYS A 9 1.62 -15.19 -12.70
C LYS A 9 1.28 -14.73 -11.27
N TYR A 10 0.65 -15.59 -10.48
CA TYR A 10 0.31 -15.27 -9.09
C TYR A 10 1.54 -15.20 -8.18
N GLU A 11 2.58 -16.01 -8.41
CA GLU A 11 3.85 -15.91 -7.69
C GLU A 11 4.57 -14.58 -7.97
N GLU A 12 4.62 -14.13 -9.22
CA GLU A 12 5.16 -12.81 -9.60
C GLU A 12 4.33 -11.67 -8.99
N GLU A 13 3.00 -11.80 -8.98
CA GLU A 13 2.10 -10.78 -8.43
C GLU A 13 2.25 -10.67 -6.90
N VAL A 14 2.41 -11.79 -6.19
CA VAL A 14 2.71 -11.80 -4.75
C VAL A 14 4.08 -11.18 -4.47
N ALA A 15 5.13 -11.54 -5.22
CA ALA A 15 6.46 -10.97 -5.06
C ALA A 15 6.46 -9.44 -5.33
N ARG A 16 5.72 -9.00 -6.34
CA ARG A 16 5.54 -7.57 -6.66
C ARG A 16 4.83 -6.82 -5.54
N LEU A 17 3.76 -7.40 -4.98
CA LEU A 17 3.01 -6.81 -3.86
C LEU A 17 3.83 -6.75 -2.58
N GLU A 18 4.66 -7.76 -2.30
CA GLU A 18 5.58 -7.75 -1.15
C GLU A 18 6.68 -6.69 -1.31
N ALA A 19 7.26 -6.56 -2.50
CA ALA A 19 8.23 -5.50 -2.79
C ALA A 19 7.62 -4.10 -2.64
N LEU A 20 6.39 -3.91 -3.11
CA LEU A 20 5.62 -2.66 -2.94
C LEU A 20 5.30 -2.36 -1.47
N LYS A 21 5.07 -3.39 -0.64
CA LYS A 21 4.84 -3.20 0.80
C LYS A 21 6.10 -2.78 1.54
N ALA A 22 7.26 -3.30 1.12
CA ALA A 22 8.55 -2.91 1.68
C ALA A 22 8.88 -1.44 1.37
N THR A 23 8.62 -0.97 0.14
CA THR A 23 8.79 0.46 -0.21
C THR A 23 7.79 1.35 0.51
N LEU A 24 6.54 0.92 0.69
CA LEU A 24 5.53 1.66 1.43
C LEU A 24 5.92 1.94 2.88
N LYS A 25 6.53 0.98 3.59
CA LYS A 25 7.02 1.22 4.97
C LYS A 25 8.08 2.32 5.06
N VAL A 26 8.93 2.43 4.03
CA VAL A 26 9.95 3.47 3.94
C VAL A 26 9.31 4.82 3.58
N GLU A 27 8.35 4.83 2.66
CA GLU A 27 7.56 6.00 2.31
C GLU A 27 6.75 6.52 3.49
N GLU A 28 6.11 5.66 4.27
CA GLU A 28 5.31 6.03 5.45
C GLU A 28 6.15 6.76 6.49
N ARG A 29 7.40 6.31 6.68
CA ARG A 29 8.36 6.99 7.58
C ARG A 29 8.76 8.37 7.05
N ARG A 30 8.92 8.53 5.73
CA ARG A 30 9.22 9.84 5.11
C ARG A 30 8.00 10.77 5.14
N LEU A 31 6.81 10.26 4.81
CA LEU A 31 5.52 10.96 4.84
C LEU A 31 5.15 11.46 6.22
N ARG A 32 5.65 10.84 7.29
CA ARG A 32 5.37 11.30 8.65
C ARG A 32 6.17 12.55 9.03
N TRP A 33 7.42 12.66 8.60
CA TRP A 33 8.33 13.74 9.03
C TRP A 33 8.46 14.86 8.01
N PHE A 34 8.50 14.54 6.72
CA PHE A 34 8.68 15.52 5.65
C PHE A 34 7.62 16.64 5.62
N PRO A 35 6.30 16.35 5.69
CA PRO A 35 5.30 17.41 5.72
C PRO A 35 5.32 18.22 7.02
N LEU A 36 5.74 17.64 8.16
CA LEU A 36 5.88 18.39 9.41
C LEU A 36 7.03 19.40 9.33
N VAL A 37 8.17 18.99 8.77
CA VAL A 37 9.33 19.88 8.56
C VAL A 37 8.97 20.97 7.53
N GLY A 38 8.35 20.59 6.41
CA GLY A 38 7.88 21.53 5.40
C GLY A 38 6.86 22.54 5.94
N LEU A 39 5.92 22.07 6.78
CA LEU A 39 4.94 22.93 7.45
C LEU A 39 5.60 23.90 8.43
N ALA A 40 6.51 23.43 9.27
CA ALA A 40 7.22 24.27 10.24
C ALA A 40 8.02 25.38 9.55
N VAL A 41 8.75 25.05 8.48
CA VAL A 41 9.51 26.01 7.68
C VAL A 41 8.55 26.99 6.96
N GLY A 42 7.49 26.47 6.33
CA GLY A 42 6.50 27.30 5.64
C GLY A 42 5.80 28.30 6.57
N VAL A 43 5.41 27.86 7.77
CA VAL A 43 4.81 28.73 8.80
C VAL A 43 5.81 29.79 9.25
N ALA A 44 7.08 29.44 9.51
CA ALA A 44 8.09 30.41 9.93
C ALA A 44 8.30 31.51 8.88
N ILE A 45 8.39 31.15 7.59
CA ILE A 45 8.53 32.11 6.48
C ILE A 45 7.28 32.99 6.34
N ALA A 46 6.09 32.41 6.49
CA ALA A 46 4.83 33.13 6.39
C ALA A 46 4.63 34.14 7.53
N VAL A 47 4.95 33.75 8.77
CA VAL A 47 4.91 34.63 9.95
C VAL A 47 5.89 35.79 9.82
N ALA A 48 7.08 35.56 9.25
CA ALA A 48 8.08 36.60 9.01
C ALA A 48 7.58 37.73 8.08
N HIS A 49 6.62 37.44 7.20
CA HIS A 49 5.98 38.45 6.36
C HIS A 49 4.78 39.10 7.07
N LYS A 50 3.79 38.30 7.46
CA LYS A 50 2.64 38.73 8.27
C LYS A 50 2.11 37.58 9.12
N PRO A 51 1.77 37.81 10.40
CA PRO A 51 1.28 36.76 11.29
C PRO A 51 0.05 36.00 10.76
N ILE A 52 -0.86 36.70 10.07
CA ILE A 52 -2.07 36.12 9.45
C ILE A 52 -1.73 35.03 8.42
N TYR A 53 -0.66 35.19 7.65
CA TYR A 53 -0.25 34.19 6.67
C TYR A 53 0.26 32.92 7.35
N GLY A 54 0.91 33.04 8.51
CA GLY A 54 1.29 31.88 9.33
C GLY A 54 0.09 31.01 9.71
N PHE A 55 -1.01 31.64 10.14
CA PHE A 55 -2.24 30.91 10.49
C PHE A 55 -2.89 30.21 9.27
N LEU A 56 -2.92 30.89 8.11
CA LEU A 56 -3.45 30.30 6.88
C LEU A 56 -2.61 29.12 6.38
N VAL A 57 -1.28 29.25 6.40
CA VAL A 57 -0.36 28.18 6.01
C VAL A 57 -0.43 27.00 6.99
N PHE A 58 -0.52 27.28 8.29
CA PHE A 58 -0.67 26.25 9.31
C PHE A 58 -1.97 25.46 9.15
N SER A 59 -3.10 26.16 9.00
CA SER A 59 -4.42 25.51 8.86
C SER A 59 -4.51 24.71 7.55
N LEU A 60 -4.02 25.24 6.43
CA LEU A 60 -3.94 24.50 5.18
C LEU A 60 -3.05 23.26 5.31
N GLY A 61 -1.90 23.39 5.97
CA GLY A 61 -0.97 22.28 6.18
C GLY A 61 -1.54 21.16 7.04
N ILE A 62 -2.32 21.48 8.09
CA ILE A 62 -3.01 20.47 8.89
C ILE A 62 -4.00 19.69 8.02
N VAL A 63 -4.79 20.38 7.21
CA VAL A 63 -5.77 19.73 6.32
C VAL A 63 -5.04 18.82 5.33
N MET A 64 -4.00 19.31 4.66
CA MET A 64 -3.24 18.51 3.69
C MET A 64 -2.55 17.30 4.35
N ALA A 65 -1.95 17.48 5.53
CA ALA A 65 -1.32 16.38 6.27
C ALA A 65 -2.35 15.34 6.72
N GLY A 66 -3.51 15.79 7.23
CA GLY A 66 -4.62 14.92 7.62
C GLY A 66 -5.16 14.11 6.43
N THR A 67 -5.42 14.77 5.29
CA THR A 67 -5.87 14.11 4.07
C THR A 67 -4.82 13.13 3.54
N GLY A 68 -3.54 13.51 3.52
CA GLY A 68 -2.45 12.63 3.09
C GLY A 68 -2.32 11.38 3.95
N LEU A 69 -2.40 11.52 5.27
CA LEU A 69 -2.41 10.39 6.21
C LEU A 69 -3.64 9.49 6.01
N TYR A 70 -4.82 10.08 5.80
CA TYR A 70 -6.04 9.34 5.53
C TYR A 70 -5.94 8.50 4.26
N LEU A 71 -5.54 9.11 3.14
CA LEU A 71 -5.37 8.42 1.86
C LEU A 71 -4.32 7.31 1.95
N THR A 72 -3.18 7.59 2.61
CA THR A 72 -2.13 6.58 2.82
C THR A 72 -2.69 5.39 3.60
N ARG A 73 -3.46 5.62 4.66
CA ARG A 73 -4.07 4.55 5.46
C ARG A 73 -5.04 3.71 4.63
N VAL A 74 -5.91 4.34 3.85
CA VAL A 74 -6.89 3.65 2.99
C VAL A 74 -6.16 2.78 1.96
N HIS A 75 -5.17 3.33 1.25
CA HIS A 75 -4.41 2.58 0.26
C HIS A 75 -3.60 1.43 0.86
N THR A 76 -3.05 1.60 2.07
CA THR A 76 -2.37 0.51 2.79
C THR A 76 -3.36 -0.61 3.13
N MET A 77 -4.58 -0.28 3.58
CA MET A 77 -5.60 -1.29 3.88
C MET A 77 -6.05 -2.04 2.62
N GLU A 78 -6.28 -1.34 1.50
CA GLU A 78 -6.62 -1.97 0.22
C GLU A 78 -5.53 -2.92 -0.26
N ARG A 79 -4.26 -2.50 -0.18
CA ARG A 79 -3.11 -3.32 -0.58
C ARG A 79 -2.94 -4.54 0.31
N ASP A 80 -3.13 -4.40 1.62
CA ASP A 80 -3.06 -5.52 2.55
C ASP A 80 -4.18 -6.54 2.30
N TYR A 81 -5.40 -6.07 2.04
CA TYR A 81 -6.51 -6.93 1.65
C TYR A 81 -6.22 -7.70 0.36
N ASN A 82 -5.73 -7.02 -0.69
CA ASN A 82 -5.39 -7.65 -1.97
C ASN A 82 -4.26 -8.68 -1.82
N LEU A 83 -3.28 -8.42 -0.96
CA LEU A 83 -2.17 -9.33 -0.70
C LEU A 83 -2.64 -10.61 0.00
N VAL A 84 -3.52 -10.49 1.01
CA VAL A 84 -4.12 -11.66 1.68
C VAL A 84 -4.93 -12.48 0.68
N ARG A 85 -5.79 -11.83 -0.11
CA ARG A 85 -6.60 -12.51 -1.12
C ARG A 85 -5.75 -13.23 -2.17
N ALA A 86 -4.70 -12.60 -2.68
CA ALA A 86 -3.80 -13.22 -3.65
C ALA A 86 -3.07 -14.44 -3.05
N LYS A 87 -2.67 -14.38 -1.78
CA LYS A 87 -2.08 -15.53 -1.07
C LYS A 87 -3.08 -16.68 -0.88
N GLU A 88 -4.33 -16.38 -0.55
CA GLU A 88 -5.38 -17.39 -0.44
C GLU A 88 -5.71 -18.06 -1.78
N GLU A 89 -5.83 -17.29 -2.87
CA GLU A 89 -6.04 -17.83 -4.22
C GLU A 89 -4.87 -18.73 -4.65
N LEU A 90 -3.63 -18.29 -4.42
CA LEU A 90 -2.43 -19.09 -4.72
C LEU A 90 -2.38 -20.39 -3.91
N ALA A 91 -2.74 -20.35 -2.62
CA ALA A 91 -2.83 -21.54 -1.77
C ALA A 91 -3.90 -22.53 -2.26
N ARG A 92 -5.06 -22.03 -2.71
CA ARG A 92 -6.12 -22.87 -3.31
C ARG A 92 -5.66 -23.53 -4.61
N LEU A 93 -5.00 -22.78 -5.50
CA LEU A 93 -4.49 -23.31 -6.76
C LEU A 93 -3.40 -24.37 -6.52
N ARG A 94 -2.50 -24.16 -5.56
CA ARG A 94 -1.50 -25.18 -5.16
C ARG A 94 -2.19 -26.44 -4.60
N ALA A 95 -3.22 -26.28 -3.76
CA ALA A 95 -3.96 -27.41 -3.20
C ALA A 95 -4.72 -28.21 -4.27
N GLN A 96 -5.25 -27.53 -5.30
CA GLN A 96 -5.89 -28.19 -6.45
C GLN A 96 -4.88 -28.89 -7.36
N ALA A 97 -3.71 -28.28 -7.61
CA ALA A 97 -2.61 -28.92 -8.35
C ALA A 97 -2.01 -30.14 -7.61
N THR A 98 -2.16 -30.20 -6.28
CA THR A 98 -1.68 -31.31 -5.45
C THR A 98 -2.75 -32.40 -5.25
N LYS A 99 -4.02 -32.15 -5.62
CA LYS A 99 -5.03 -33.22 -5.64
C LYS A 99 -4.67 -34.16 -6.80
N PRO A 100 -4.34 -35.44 -6.54
CA PRO A 100 -4.22 -36.41 -7.62
C PRO A 100 -5.56 -36.42 -8.34
N GLU A 101 -5.52 -36.44 -9.68
CA GLU A 101 -6.69 -36.80 -10.48
C GLU A 101 -7.33 -38.03 -9.85
N GLU A 102 -8.55 -37.85 -9.36
CA GLU A 102 -9.40 -38.97 -8.96
C GLU A 102 -9.52 -39.82 -10.23
N PRO A 103 -8.96 -41.05 -10.23
CA PRO A 103 -8.87 -41.83 -11.46
C PRO A 103 -10.30 -42.06 -11.94
N ASP A 104 -10.54 -41.68 -13.19
CA ASP A 104 -11.79 -41.94 -13.93
C ASP A 104 -12.40 -43.25 -13.43
N ALA A 105 -13.53 -43.15 -12.75
CA ALA A 105 -14.25 -44.30 -12.25
C ALA A 105 -14.52 -45.24 -13.44
N PRO A 106 -13.97 -46.47 -13.44
CA PRO A 106 -14.23 -47.39 -14.53
C PRO A 106 -15.59 -48.07 -14.38
N ALA A 107 -16.22 -48.24 -15.55
CA ALA A 107 -17.36 -49.11 -15.92
C ALA A 107 -18.77 -48.50 -15.82
#